data_AF-A0AAD5LHP2-F1
#
_entry.id   AF-A0AAD5LHP2-F1
#
_cell.length_a   1.000
_cell.length_b   1.000
_cell.length_c   1.000
_cell.angle_alpha   90.00
_cell.angle_beta   90.00
_cell.angle_gamma   90.00
#
_symmetry.space_group_name_H-M   'P 1'
#
loop_
_entity.id
_entity.type
_entity.pdbx_description
1 polymer ?
#
loop_
_entity_poly.entity_id
_entity_poly.type
_entity_poly.pdbx_seq_one_letter_code
_entity_poly.pdbx_strand_id
1 'polypeptide(L)'
;MDYEEWRAAIIDRFQDAFDLVALKKKLFKLKQKPEENCRTFVSRLNNLYDTIEGKEGKLDDHDKTIMEDQLYNKVKRMRDSTKIKILLQGILPKVKTELYLQMPEKSDDFDLLCNQLFISEQILHGKESNEDKEITAVIAGITTREKEQDTKLSQQKIEIEQLRQKIKNLEALVQNVNSHRKAV
;
A
#
# COMPACT_ATOMS: atom_id res chain seq x y z
N MET A 1 28.20 17.27 47.06
CA MET A 1 28.03 15.98 46.39
C MET A 1 28.26 14.89 47.41
N ASP A 2 27.18 14.40 47.99
CA ASP A 2 27.24 13.25 48.91
C ASP A 2 27.23 11.92 48.12
N TYR A 3 27.38 10.81 48.83
CA TYR A 3 27.41 9.48 48.23
C TYR A 3 26.12 9.12 47.49
N GLU A 4 24.94 9.54 47.97
CA GLU A 4 23.67 9.24 47.33
C GLU A 4 23.45 10.08 46.07
N GLU A 5 23.83 11.35 46.07
CA GLU A 5 23.82 12.20 44.87
C GLU A 5 24.77 11.64 43.78
N TRP A 6 25.97 11.21 44.18
CA TRP A 6 26.93 10.59 43.27
C TRP A 6 26.44 9.24 42.73
N ARG A 7 25.89 8.38 43.60
CA ARG A 7 25.33 7.08 43.24
C ARG A 7 24.14 7.23 42.30
N ALA A 8 23.22 8.15 42.57
CA ALA A 8 22.09 8.45 41.71
C ALA A 8 22.53 8.95 40.33
N ALA A 9 23.49 9.89 40.27
CA ALA A 9 24.00 10.42 39.02
C ALA A 9 24.71 9.36 38.15
N ILE A 10 25.37 8.37 38.77
CA ILE A 10 25.96 7.25 38.04
C ILE A 10 24.88 6.35 37.45
N ILE A 11 23.88 5.97 38.25
CA ILE A 11 22.77 5.12 37.78
C ILE A 11 22.04 5.78 36.61
N ASP A 12 21.74 7.07 36.73
CA ASP A 12 21.07 7.86 35.70
C ASP A 12 21.86 7.87 34.38
N ARG A 13 23.17 8.14 34.43
CA ARG A 13 24.03 8.10 33.24
C ARG A 13 24.09 6.72 32.57
N PHE A 14 24.12 5.65 33.36
CA PHE A 14 24.12 4.30 32.81
C PHE A 14 22.77 3.96 32.16
N GLN A 15 21.66 4.39 32.78
CA GLN A 15 20.32 4.22 32.25
C GLN A 15 20.15 4.98 30.92
N ASP A 16 20.55 6.25 30.88
CA ASP A 16 20.56 7.07 29.66
C ASP A 16 21.36 6.45 28.53
N ALA A 17 22.56 5.92 28.83
CA ALA A 17 23.40 5.27 27.84
C ALA A 17 22.76 4.00 27.29
N PHE A 18 22.13 3.18 28.15
CA PHE A 18 21.41 1.98 27.73
C PHE A 18 20.20 2.33 26.86
N ASP A 19 19.41 3.32 27.28
CA ASP A 19 18.23 3.77 26.55
C ASP A 19 18.61 4.37 25.19
N LEU A 20 19.71 5.13 25.11
CA LEU A 20 20.23 5.65 23.84
C LEU A 20 20.63 4.53 22.87
N VAL A 21 21.30 3.48 23.37
CA VAL A 21 21.66 2.31 22.55
C VAL A 21 20.41 1.60 22.04
N ALA A 22 19.39 1.43 22.90
CA ALA A 22 18.13 0.82 22.53
C ALA A 22 17.38 1.65 21.46
N LEU A 23 17.33 2.98 21.62
CA LEU A 23 16.71 3.89 20.65
C LEU A 23 17.44 3.87 19.30
N LYS A 24 18.78 3.90 19.29
CA LYS A 24 19.57 3.77 18.04
C LYS A 24 19.29 2.45 17.35
N LYS A 25 19.25 1.34 18.09
CA LYS A 25 18.90 0.02 17.54
C LYS A 25 17.48 -0.01 16.96
N LYS A 26 16.53 0.68 17.59
CA LYS A 26 15.15 0.84 17.09
C LYS A 26 15.12 1.66 15.81
N LEU A 27 15.93 2.73 15.72
CA LEU A 27 16.02 3.60 14.55
C LEU A 27 16.56 2.86 13.32
N PHE A 28 17.66 2.13 13.45
CA PHE A 28 18.25 1.38 12.32
C PHE A 28 17.44 0.16 11.90
N LYS A 29 16.49 -0.29 12.73
CA LYS A 29 15.55 -1.37 12.41
C LYS A 29 14.17 -0.85 12.00
N LEU A 30 13.99 0.47 11.89
CA LEU A 30 12.71 1.07 11.60
C LEU A 30 12.27 0.67 10.18
N LYS A 31 11.07 0.10 10.09
CA LYS A 31 10.42 -0.28 8.83
C LYS A 31 9.00 0.23 8.78
N GLN A 32 8.57 0.58 7.57
CA GLN A 32 7.19 0.92 7.24
C GLN A 32 6.35 -0.34 7.35
N LYS A 33 5.22 -0.24 8.04
CA LYS A 33 4.24 -1.33 8.09
C LYS A 33 3.39 -1.34 6.82
N PRO A 34 2.86 -2.49 6.36
CA PRO A 34 2.02 -2.55 5.16
C PRO A 34 0.80 -1.61 5.18
N GLU A 35 0.26 -1.35 6.37
CA GLU A 35 -0.94 -0.54 6.60
C GLU A 35 -0.60 0.94 6.90
N GLU A 36 0.70 1.25 7.04
CA GLU A 36 1.19 2.58 7.38
C GLU A 36 1.53 3.37 6.12
N ASN A 37 0.90 4.53 5.95
CA ASN A 37 1.26 5.45 4.87
C ASN A 37 2.65 6.08 5.09
N CYS A 38 3.27 6.53 4.01
CA CYS A 38 4.62 7.06 4.01
C CYS A 38 4.78 8.28 4.92
N ARG A 39 3.75 9.14 5.01
CA ARG A 39 3.77 10.32 5.90
C ARG A 39 3.87 9.92 7.38
N THR A 40 3.13 8.89 7.78
CA THR A 40 3.17 8.34 9.14
C THR A 40 4.52 7.71 9.44
N PHE A 41 5.05 6.94 8.48
CA PHE A 41 6.39 6.37 8.59
C PHE A 41 7.49 7.43 8.74
N VAL A 42 7.49 8.45 7.88
CA VAL A 42 8.44 9.58 7.93
C VAL A 42 8.32 10.35 9.24
N SER A 43 7.10 10.59 9.74
CA SER A 43 6.90 11.22 11.05
C SER A 43 7.53 10.39 12.17
N ARG A 44 7.34 9.07 12.14
CA ARG A 44 7.89 8.14 13.13
C ARG A 44 9.43 8.09 13.08
N LEU A 45 9.99 8.18 11.87
CA LEU A 45 11.43 8.31 11.64
C LEU A 45 11.98 9.62 12.21
N ASN A 46 11.37 10.77 11.88
CA ASN A 46 11.81 12.07 12.36
C ASN A 46 11.72 12.17 13.89
N ASN A 47 10.61 11.75 14.48
CA ASN A 47 10.44 11.78 15.93
C ASN A 47 11.50 10.93 16.66
N LEU A 48 11.79 9.73 16.15
CA LEU A 48 12.81 8.86 16.74
C LEU A 48 14.21 9.42 16.54
N TYR A 49 14.50 9.99 15.38
CA TYR A 49 15.79 10.63 15.09
C TYR A 49 16.02 11.84 16.00
N ASP A 50 15.02 12.72 16.14
CA ASP A 50 15.10 13.92 16.97
C ASP A 50 15.19 13.59 18.47
N THR A 51 14.64 12.46 18.90
CA THR A 51 14.81 11.95 20.28
C THR A 51 16.27 11.55 20.56
N ILE A 52 16.98 11.03 19.55
CA ILE A 52 18.35 10.54 19.67
C ILE A 52 19.38 11.66 19.47
N GLU A 53 19.19 12.46 18.42
CA GLU A 53 20.16 13.43 17.92
C GLU A 53 19.76 14.89 18.20
N GLY A 54 18.70 15.10 18.99
CA GLY A 54 18.09 16.40 19.23
C GLY A 54 17.29 16.90 18.03
N LYS A 55 16.36 17.83 18.29
CA LYS A 55 15.63 18.53 17.22
C LYS A 55 16.58 19.42 16.44
N GLU A 56 16.39 19.45 15.13
CA GLU A 56 17.11 20.38 14.28
C GLU A 56 16.77 21.83 14.67
N GLY A 57 17.79 22.59 15.08
CA GLY A 57 17.64 24.01 15.37
C GLY A 57 17.40 24.80 14.09
N LYS A 58 16.83 26.00 14.21
CA LYS A 58 16.78 26.96 13.11
C LYS A 58 17.84 28.02 13.37
N LEU A 59 18.66 28.35 12.37
CA LEU A 59 19.47 29.56 12.41
C LEU A 59 18.54 30.78 12.22
N ASP A 60 18.79 31.85 12.98
CA ASP A 60 18.17 33.14 12.71
C ASP A 60 18.82 33.73 11.44
N ASP A 61 18.01 34.05 10.45
CA ASP A 61 18.49 34.57 9.17
C ASP A 61 18.98 36.02 9.28
N HIS A 62 18.69 36.74 10.37
CA HIS A 62 19.02 38.16 10.50
C HIS A 62 20.46 38.40 10.99
N ASP A 63 21.06 37.48 11.75
CA ASP A 63 22.37 37.68 12.40
C ASP A 63 23.36 36.52 12.22
N LYS A 64 23.10 35.58 11.30
CA LYS A 64 24.01 34.45 11.08
C LYS A 64 25.33 34.88 10.44
N THR A 65 26.43 34.45 11.02
CA THR A 65 27.75 34.54 10.40
C THR A 65 27.89 33.52 9.26
N ILE A 66 28.82 33.78 8.33
CA ILE A 66 29.16 32.83 7.26
C ILE A 66 29.57 31.46 7.84
N MET A 67 30.28 31.46 8.97
CA MET A 67 30.74 30.24 9.63
C MET A 67 29.59 29.44 10.22
N GLU A 68 28.59 30.09 10.83
CA GLU A 68 27.39 29.42 11.35
C GLU A 68 26.56 28.80 10.24
N ASP A 69 26.36 29.52 9.12
CA ASP A 69 25.61 29.00 7.97
C ASP A 69 26.33 27.78 7.34
N GLN A 70 27.65 27.84 7.20
CA GLN A 70 28.44 26.70 6.72
C GLN A 70 28.37 25.50 7.65
N LEU A 71 28.48 25.72 8.97
CA LEU A 71 28.40 24.65 9.96
C LEU A 71 27.00 24.03 9.98
N TYR A 72 25.95 24.85 9.95
CA TYR A 72 24.57 24.40 9.89
C TYR A 72 24.30 23.55 8.64
N ASN A 73 24.69 24.03 7.46
CA ASN A 73 24.52 23.28 6.22
C ASN A 73 25.30 21.96 6.23
N LYS A 74 26.47 21.91 6.86
CA LYS A 74 27.23 20.67 7.05
C LYS A 74 26.50 19.70 7.99
N VAL A 75 26.01 20.18 9.13
CA VAL A 75 25.23 19.38 10.09
C VAL A 75 23.95 18.85 9.45
N LYS A 76 23.20 19.71 8.74
CA LYS A 76 22.00 19.34 8.00
C LYS A 76 22.28 18.19 7.03
N ARG A 77 23.29 18.31 6.17
CA ARG A 77 23.66 17.23 5.22
C ARG A 77 24.02 15.92 5.90
N MET A 78 24.68 15.94 7.06
CA MET A 78 24.97 14.71 7.81
C MET A 78 23.70 14.06 8.36
N ARG A 79 22.77 14.87 8.88
CA ARG A 79 21.45 14.41 9.35
C ARG A 79 20.64 13.83 8.20
N ASP A 80 20.53 14.56 7.09
CA ASP A 80 19.80 14.15 5.89
C ASP A 80 20.36 12.85 5.32
N SER A 81 21.68 12.75 5.14
CA SER A 81 22.32 11.52 4.65
C SER A 81 21.95 10.29 5.48
N THR A 82 21.87 10.44 6.81
CA THR A 82 21.51 9.35 7.72
C THR A 82 20.02 9.04 7.63
N LYS A 83 19.16 10.05 7.67
CA LYS A 83 17.71 9.90 7.52
C LYS A 83 17.32 9.27 6.18
N ILE A 84 17.95 9.68 5.08
CA ILE A 84 17.77 9.13 3.73
C ILE A 84 18.11 7.64 3.71
N LYS A 85 19.26 7.23 4.29
CA LYS A 85 19.65 5.81 4.36
C LYS A 85 18.61 4.98 5.11
N ILE A 86 18.16 5.45 6.27
CA ILE A 86 17.17 4.75 7.09
C ILE A 86 15.81 4.69 6.36
N LEU A 87 15.39 5.80 5.75
CA LEU A 87 14.16 5.90 4.96
C LEU A 87 14.17 4.85 3.83
N LEU A 88 15.19 4.88 2.96
CA LEU A 88 15.30 3.97 1.81
C LEU A 88 15.46 2.49 2.20
N GLN A 89 15.97 2.20 3.39
CA GLN A 89 16.05 0.84 3.93
C GLN A 89 14.72 0.38 4.55
N GLY A 90 13.95 1.31 5.10
CA GLY A 90 12.75 1.03 5.87
C GLY A 90 11.44 1.09 5.10
N ILE A 91 11.35 1.84 4.00
CA ILE A 91 10.12 1.93 3.18
C ILE A 91 9.76 0.60 2.51
N LEU A 92 8.48 0.44 2.19
CA LEU A 92 7.96 -0.74 1.50
C LEU A 92 8.60 -0.88 0.10
N PRO A 93 8.92 -2.11 -0.35
CA PRO A 93 9.52 -2.34 -1.66
C PRO A 93 8.72 -1.75 -2.83
N LYS A 94 7.39 -1.87 -2.81
CA LYS A 94 6.52 -1.32 -3.87
C LYS A 94 6.68 0.20 -4.01
N VAL A 95 6.69 0.90 -2.88
CA VAL A 95 6.87 2.36 -2.82
C VAL A 95 8.28 2.73 -3.27
N LYS A 96 9.30 1.98 -2.82
CA LYS A 96 10.70 2.19 -3.22
C LYS A 96 10.90 2.06 -4.73
N THR A 97 10.26 1.07 -5.36
CA THR A 97 10.32 0.89 -6.81
C THR A 97 9.69 2.08 -7.53
N GLU A 98 8.50 2.52 -7.13
CA GLU A 98 7.86 3.69 -7.74
C GLU A 98 8.70 4.97 -7.53
N LEU A 99 9.29 5.14 -6.35
CA LEU A 99 10.18 6.26 -6.05
C LEU A 99 11.36 6.33 -7.02
N TYR A 100 12.03 5.21 -7.30
CA TYR A 100 13.16 5.19 -8.24
C TYR A 100 12.75 5.41 -9.70
N LEU A 101 11.51 5.08 -10.07
CA LEU A 101 10.99 5.42 -11.40
C LEU A 101 10.85 6.94 -11.56
N GLN A 102 10.46 7.64 -10.49
CA GLN A 102 10.25 9.09 -10.53
C GLN A 102 11.52 9.89 -10.24
N MET A 103 12.47 9.32 -9.50
CA MET A 103 13.79 9.92 -9.20
C MET A 103 14.90 8.89 -9.39
N PRO A 104 15.48 8.79 -10.60
CA PRO A 104 16.59 7.88 -10.87
C PRO A 104 17.90 8.36 -10.22
N GLU A 105 18.03 9.66 -9.98
CA GLU A 105 19.19 10.25 -9.32
C GLU A 105 19.05 10.22 -7.78
N LYS A 106 20.18 10.10 -7.09
CA LYS A 106 20.21 10.17 -5.64
C LYS A 106 20.02 11.61 -5.19
N SER A 107 18.96 11.87 -4.43
CA SER A 107 18.79 13.13 -3.69
C SER A 107 19.59 13.08 -2.40
N ASP A 108 20.33 14.15 -2.13
CA ASP A 108 20.98 14.40 -0.83
C ASP A 108 20.10 15.27 0.10
N ASP A 109 18.97 15.77 -0.41
CA ASP A 109 17.97 16.52 0.35
C ASP A 109 16.86 15.58 0.83
N PHE A 110 16.68 15.50 2.14
CA PHE A 110 15.71 14.62 2.78
C PHE A 110 14.26 15.08 2.59
N ASP A 111 14.01 16.38 2.60
CA ASP A 111 12.66 16.94 2.45
C ASP A 111 12.16 16.75 1.01
N LEU A 112 13.04 16.99 0.03
CA LEU A 112 12.76 16.71 -1.38
C LEU A 112 12.44 15.23 -1.59
N LEU A 113 13.23 14.33 -0.98
CA LEU A 113 13.00 12.89 -1.05
C LEU A 113 11.67 12.49 -0.42
N CYS A 114 11.29 13.07 0.72
CA CYS A 114 10.01 12.82 1.37
C CYS A 114 8.83 13.29 0.52
N ASN A 115 8.91 14.48 -0.08
CA ASN A 115 7.88 14.99 -0.98
C ASN A 115 7.66 14.04 -2.16
N GLN A 116 8.75 13.58 -2.78
CA GLN A 116 8.64 12.64 -3.89
C GLN A 116 8.09 11.29 -3.45
N LEU A 117 8.51 10.80 -2.28
CA LEU A 117 7.98 9.57 -1.69
C LEU A 117 6.45 9.62 -1.55
N PHE A 118 5.91 10.75 -1.10
CA PHE A 118 4.46 10.93 -0.96
C PHE A 118 3.74 10.94 -2.31
N ILE A 119 4.35 11.54 -3.34
CA ILE A 119 3.82 11.52 -4.71
C ILE A 119 3.83 10.08 -5.24
N SER A 120 4.91 9.32 -5.05
CA SER A 120 5.00 7.92 -5.45
C SER A 120 3.95 7.03 -4.77
N GLU A 121 3.67 7.26 -3.48
CA GLU A 121 2.58 6.56 -2.78
C GLU A 121 1.20 6.88 -3.38
N GLN A 122 0.94 8.14 -3.72
CA GLN A 122 -0.32 8.53 -4.38
C GLN A 122 -0.46 7.90 -5.77
N ILE A 123 0.61 7.84 -6.55
CA ILE A 123 0.61 7.18 -7.86
C ILE A 123 0.28 5.69 -7.72
N LEU A 124 0.89 5.00 -6.74
CA LEU A 124 0.61 3.59 -6.48
C LEU A 124 -0.85 3.35 -6.12
N HIS A 125 -1.42 4.15 -5.22
CA HIS A 125 -2.84 4.07 -4.90
C HIS A 125 -3.74 4.33 -6.11
N GLY A 126 -3.35 5.24 -7.00
CA GLY A 126 -4.05 5.47 -8.26
C GLY A 126 -4.03 4.26 -9.19
N LYS A 127 -2.88 3.57 -9.30
CA LYS A 127 -2.74 2.33 -10.10
C LYS A 127 -3.59 1.21 -9.52
N GLU A 128 -3.50 0.96 -8.21
CA GLU A 128 -4.28 -0.06 -7.50
C GLU A 128 -5.80 0.19 -7.68
N SER A 129 -6.25 1.45 -7.53
CA SER A 129 -7.67 1.79 -7.73
C SER A 129 -8.15 1.62 -9.18
N ASN A 130 -7.27 1.82 -10.17
CA ASN A 130 -7.64 1.62 -11.57
C ASN A 130 -7.77 0.13 -11.90
N GLU A 131 -6.84 -0.70 -11.41
CA GLU A 131 -6.92 -2.16 -11.53
C GLU A 131 -8.22 -2.70 -10.92
N ASP A 132 -8.61 -2.21 -9.73
CA ASP A 132 -9.87 -2.60 -9.08
C ASP A 132 -11.11 -2.25 -9.94
N LYS A 133 -11.09 -1.10 -10.63
CA LYS A 133 -12.18 -0.71 -11.55
C LYS A 133 -12.24 -1.60 -12.77
N GLU A 134 -11.09 -1.96 -13.34
CA GLU A 134 -11.01 -2.87 -14.49
C GLU A 134 -11.53 -4.27 -14.12
N ILE A 135 -11.11 -4.80 -12.98
CA ILE A 135 -11.60 -6.09 -12.46
C ILE A 135 -13.11 -6.03 -12.23
N THR A 136 -13.62 -4.95 -11.62
CA THR A 136 -15.04 -4.76 -11.38
C THR A 136 -15.84 -4.73 -12.69
N ALA A 137 -15.34 -4.02 -13.71
CA ALA A 137 -15.96 -3.96 -15.03
C ALA A 137 -16.00 -5.33 -15.72
N VAL A 138 -14.92 -6.12 -15.60
CA VAL A 138 -14.86 -7.48 -16.13
C VAL A 138 -15.88 -8.38 -15.45
N ILE A 139 -15.98 -8.34 -14.11
CA ILE A 139 -16.95 -9.12 -13.34
C ILE A 139 -18.38 -8.75 -13.75
N ALA A 140 -18.69 -7.46 -13.91
CA ALA A 140 -19.99 -7.00 -14.37
C ALA A 140 -20.33 -7.54 -15.78
N GLY A 141 -19.35 -7.53 -16.69
CA GLY A 141 -19.49 -8.08 -18.05
C GLY A 141 -19.67 -9.60 -18.09
N ILE A 142 -19.02 -10.34 -17.19
CA ILE A 142 -19.24 -11.79 -17.03
C ILE A 142 -20.65 -12.05 -16.50
N THR A 143 -21.03 -11.37 -15.41
CA THR A 143 -22.35 -11.50 -14.76
C THR A 143 -23.49 -11.23 -15.75
N THR A 144 -23.33 -10.23 -16.61
CA THR A 144 -24.34 -9.88 -17.62
C THR A 144 -24.49 -10.99 -18.66
N ARG A 145 -23.37 -11.53 -19.17
CA ARG A 145 -23.37 -12.66 -20.11
C ARG A 145 -23.96 -13.93 -19.51
N GLU A 146 -23.68 -14.22 -18.24
CA GLU A 146 -24.28 -15.36 -17.53
C GLU A 146 -25.80 -15.24 -17.46
N LYS A 147 -26.33 -14.06 -17.10
CA LYS A 147 -27.79 -13.81 -17.10
C LYS A 147 -28.43 -13.99 -18.47
N GLU A 148 -27.78 -13.51 -19.53
CA GLU A 148 -28.26 -13.71 -20.90
C GLU A 148 -28.26 -15.19 -21.29
N GLN A 149 -27.22 -15.94 -20.91
CA GLN A 149 -27.14 -17.38 -21.14
C GLN A 149 -28.23 -18.13 -20.37
N ASP A 150 -28.47 -17.82 -19.10
CA ASP A 150 -29.54 -18.42 -18.29
C ASP A 150 -30.93 -18.16 -18.87
N THR A 151 -31.14 -16.96 -19.41
CA THR A 151 -32.39 -16.60 -20.08
C THR A 151 -32.59 -17.41 -21.36
N LYS A 152 -31.56 -17.51 -22.20
CA LYS A 152 -31.58 -18.34 -23.42
C LYS A 152 -31.77 -19.82 -23.11
N LEU A 153 -31.12 -20.32 -22.07
CA LEU A 153 -31.23 -21.71 -21.63
C LEU A 153 -32.64 -22.02 -21.11
N SER A 154 -33.24 -21.08 -20.37
CA SER A 154 -34.64 -21.19 -19.92
C SER A 154 -35.61 -21.21 -21.09
N GLN A 155 -35.39 -20.35 -22.10
CA GLN A 155 -36.20 -20.34 -23.32
C GLN A 155 -36.09 -21.66 -24.10
N GLN A 156 -34.87 -22.17 -24.31
CA GLN A 156 -34.63 -23.46 -24.98
C GLN A 156 -35.29 -24.62 -24.23
N LYS A 157 -35.27 -24.62 -22.89
CA LYS A 157 -35.97 -25.63 -22.08
C LYS A 157 -37.47 -25.64 -22.35
N ILE A 158 -38.10 -24.46 -22.45
CA ILE A 158 -39.53 -24.33 -22.76
C ILE A 158 -39.85 -24.87 -24.15
N GLU A 159 -39.04 -24.51 -25.16
CA GLU A 159 -39.23 -24.99 -26.54
C GLU A 159 -39.10 -26.51 -26.66
N ILE A 160 -38.13 -27.10 -25.98
CA ILE A 160 -37.95 -28.56 -25.93
C ILE A 160 -39.20 -29.23 -25.34
N GLU A 161 -39.77 -28.68 -24.27
CA GLU A 161 -40.97 -29.24 -23.64
C GLU A 161 -42.20 -29.16 -24.56
N GLN A 162 -42.37 -28.04 -25.27
CA GLN A 162 -43.42 -27.91 -26.28
C GLN A 162 -43.26 -28.92 -27.43
N LEU A 163 -42.04 -29.15 -27.90
CA LEU A 163 -41.75 -30.15 -28.93
C LEU A 163 -42.04 -31.57 -28.44
N ARG A 164 -41.65 -31.91 -27.20
CA ARG A 164 -41.96 -33.20 -26.57
C ARG A 164 -43.47 -33.45 -26.51
N GLN A 165 -44.26 -32.44 -26.14
CA GLN A 165 -45.72 -32.56 -26.11
C GLN A 165 -46.32 -32.77 -27.52
N LYS A 166 -45.81 -32.05 -28.54
CA LYS A 166 -46.23 -32.25 -29.93
C LYS A 166 -45.94 -33.67 -30.43
N ILE A 167 -44.75 -34.21 -30.15
CA ILE A 167 -44.37 -35.58 -30.51
C ILE A 167 -45.34 -36.58 -29.87
N LYS A 168 -45.60 -36.45 -28.56
CA LYS A 168 -46.53 -37.32 -27.83
C LYS A 168 -47.94 -37.30 -28.43
N ASN A 169 -48.44 -36.12 -28.82
CA ASN A 169 -49.75 -35.99 -29.46
C ASN A 169 -49.78 -36.67 -30.84
N LEU A 170 -48.71 -36.54 -31.63
CA LEU A 170 -48.58 -37.20 -32.93
C LEU A 170 -48.51 -38.73 -32.79
N GLU A 171 -47.75 -39.25 -31.82
CA GLU A 171 -47.67 -40.68 -31.51
C GLU A 171 -49.05 -41.26 -31.17
N ALA A 172 -49.85 -40.55 -30.36
CA ALA A 172 -51.22 -40.95 -30.03
C ALA A 172 -52.15 -40.98 -31.24
N LEU A 173 -52.05 -39.99 -32.14
CA LEU A 173 -52.79 -39.97 -33.41
C LEU A 173 -52.42 -41.16 -34.30
N VAL A 174 -51.12 -41.46 -34.44
CA VAL A 174 -50.64 -42.60 -35.22
C VAL A 174 -51.14 -43.93 -34.65
N GLN A 175 -51.14 -44.10 -33.32
CA GLN A 175 -51.71 -45.27 -32.67
C GLN A 175 -53.20 -45.43 -33.00
N ASN A 176 -53.99 -44.35 -32.87
CA ASN A 176 -55.43 -44.36 -33.17
C ASN A 176 -55.74 -44.73 -34.63
N VAL A 177 -54.96 -44.21 -35.58
CA VAL A 177 -55.10 -44.54 -37.01
C VAL A 177 -54.74 -46.00 -37.27
N ASN A 178 -53.65 -46.49 -36.68
CA ASN A 178 -53.23 -47.88 -36.84
C ASN A 178 -54.22 -48.88 -36.20
N SER A 179 -54.87 -48.53 -35.09
CA SER A 179 -55.93 -49.35 -34.51
C SER A 179 -57.21 -49.35 -35.36
N HIS A 180 -57.58 -48.23 -35.98
CA HIS A 180 -58.70 -48.19 -36.92
C HIS A 180 -58.44 -49.02 -38.17
N ARG A 181 -57.20 -49.01 -38.69
CA ARG A 181 -56.81 -49.81 -39.86
C ARG A 181 -56.77 -51.32 -39.61
N LYS A 182 -56.66 -51.77 -38.36
CA LYS A 182 -56.70 -53.20 -37.98
C LYS A 182 -58.12 -53.72 -37.69
N ALA A 183 -59.11 -52.83 -37.61
CA ALA A 183 -60.50 -53.17 -37.29
C ALA A 183 -61.42 -53.21 -38.53
N VAL A 184 -60.87 -52.94 -39.72
CA VAL A 184 -61.50 -53.09 -41.05
C VAL A 184 -60.84 -54.26 -41.76
#